data_AF-A0A961GHA1-F1
#
_entry.id   AF-A0A961GHA1-F1
#
_cell.length_a   1.000
_cell.length_b   1.000
_cell.length_c   1.000
_cell.angle_alpha   90.00
_cell.angle_beta   90.00
_cell.angle_gamma   90.00
#
_symmetry.space_group_name_H-M   'P 1'
#
loop_
_entity.id
_entity.type
_entity.pdbx_description
1 polymer ?
#
loop_
_entity_poly.entity_id
_entity_poly.type
_entity_poly.pdbx_seq_one_letter_code
_entity_poly.pdbx_strand_id
1 'polypeptide(L)'
;MTSTTSRLAGDMTVLDPFVSAGLFNESEVELCAAISRLAESGGNQVDPLVLLGIAVAARGPRSGHVCIDLSRVSELIVDENTLGVELPWPDQDTWISALRASENLVCGPDQADHNPVRPLVLDGTRLYLHRYFVAEARVAADMLRRSSTKASLSFDSGDLDSTLDTFFGAEADGQTDLQRQGARSGLTNSFSVLAGGPGTGKTRTVARMLATAHTLARADGRHLLIGLAAPSGKAAARMAEAIEQAVEQLVEDNLIDDAMATQLRNAEPVTIHRLLRSNPRRGFGHNQSNPLALDIIVIDESSMVSLPLMDSLLAAVPDRCHLVLVGDPDQLASVQAGTVLGDIVRPAIATDGRAPAGASGSHPTPVADPSLSANQITVLKVARRFGSDSSIAALADAVRLGDADKTLQIL
;
A
#
# COMPACT_ATOMS: atom_id res chain seq x y z
N MET A 1 30.99 18.87 14.05
CA MET A 1 31.27 18.02 15.21
C MET A 1 31.87 16.72 14.68
N THR A 2 33.17 16.56 14.90
CA THR A 2 34.05 15.38 14.71
C THR A 2 33.52 14.19 13.88
N SER A 3 33.80 14.22 12.56
CA SER A 3 33.83 13.05 11.68
C SER A 3 35.00 12.14 12.11
N THR A 4 34.70 11.11 12.89
CA THR A 4 35.65 10.03 13.18
C THR A 4 35.39 8.94 12.14
N THR A 5 36.01 9.04 10.97
CA THR A 5 36.03 7.95 9.98
C THR A 5 36.90 6.84 10.53
N SER A 6 36.29 5.97 11.35
CA SER A 6 36.83 4.63 11.61
C SER A 6 36.92 3.93 10.26
N ARG A 7 38.14 3.66 9.77
CA ARG A 7 38.33 2.85 8.56
C ARG A 7 37.78 1.45 8.84
N LEU A 8 36.89 0.97 7.97
CA LEU A 8 36.40 -0.39 8.06
C LEU A 8 37.57 -1.38 7.87
N ALA A 9 37.48 -2.56 8.48
CA ALA A 9 38.55 -3.56 8.46
C ALA A 9 38.11 -4.82 7.69
N GLY A 10 39.05 -5.45 6.99
CA GLY A 10 38.82 -6.70 6.26
C GLY A 10 37.85 -6.53 5.08
N ASP A 11 36.93 -7.48 4.93
CA ASP A 11 35.96 -7.55 3.83
C ASP A 11 34.98 -6.36 3.81
N MET A 12 34.83 -5.66 4.94
CA MET A 12 33.99 -4.47 5.07
C MET A 12 34.54 -3.23 4.33
N THR A 13 35.81 -3.24 3.93
CA THR A 13 36.44 -2.13 3.18
C THR A 13 35.75 -1.82 1.84
N VAL A 14 35.02 -2.78 1.28
CA VAL A 14 34.17 -2.58 0.10
C VAL A 14 33.11 -1.48 0.29
N LEU A 15 32.69 -1.22 1.54
CA LEU A 15 31.69 -0.20 1.85
C LEU A 15 32.29 1.19 2.03
N ASP A 16 33.61 1.32 2.22
CA ASP A 16 34.27 2.59 2.54
C ASP A 16 33.95 3.73 1.55
N PRO A 17 33.95 3.51 0.20
CA PRO A 17 33.62 4.56 -0.75
C PRO A 17 32.18 5.07 -0.59
N PHE A 18 31.24 4.16 -0.31
CA PHE A 18 29.82 4.45 -0.15
C PHE A 18 29.52 5.16 1.17
N VAL A 19 30.17 4.75 2.26
CA VAL A 19 30.08 5.41 3.57
C VAL A 19 30.70 6.80 3.51
N SER A 20 31.86 6.95 2.85
CA SER A 20 32.54 8.24 2.70
C SER A 20 31.73 9.24 1.87
N ALA A 21 30.97 8.74 0.89
CA ALA A 21 30.03 9.55 0.11
C ALA A 21 28.72 9.87 0.86
N GLY A 22 28.50 9.30 2.05
CA GLY A 22 27.27 9.49 2.83
C GLY A 22 26.09 8.64 2.36
N LEU A 23 26.29 7.66 1.49
CA LEU A 23 25.22 6.78 1.00
C LEU A 23 24.74 5.82 2.11
N PHE A 24 25.69 5.22 2.83
CA PHE A 24 25.43 4.29 3.92
C PHE A 24 25.79 4.92 5.26
N ASN A 25 24.92 4.73 6.24
CA ASN A 25 25.09 5.25 7.59
C ASN A 25 25.58 4.12 8.53
N GLU A 26 25.78 4.47 9.80
CA GLU A 26 26.21 3.54 10.85
C GLU A 26 25.31 2.30 10.93
N SER A 27 23.99 2.43 10.71
CA SER A 27 23.07 1.29 10.76
C SER A 27 23.37 0.21 9.71
N GLU A 28 23.64 0.60 8.46
CA GLU A 28 23.98 -0.34 7.39
C GLU A 28 25.31 -1.03 7.67
N VAL A 29 26.29 -0.27 8.16
CA VAL A 29 27.61 -0.79 8.55
C VAL A 29 27.50 -1.78 9.71
N GLU A 30 26.76 -1.45 10.76
CA GLU A 30 26.54 -2.32 11.92
C GLU A 30 25.83 -3.62 11.53
N LEU A 31 24.83 -3.54 10.63
CA LEU A 31 24.14 -4.71 10.11
C LEU A 31 25.09 -5.65 9.37
N CYS A 32 25.90 -5.11 8.46
CA CYS A 32 26.88 -5.89 7.72
C CYS A 32 27.90 -6.53 8.67
N ALA A 33 28.43 -5.75 9.63
CA ALA A 33 29.36 -6.26 10.63
C ALA A 33 28.74 -7.35 11.52
N ALA A 34 27.45 -7.24 11.87
CA ALA A 34 26.74 -8.29 12.61
C ALA A 34 26.60 -9.58 11.81
N ILE A 35 26.27 -9.48 10.52
CA ILE A 35 26.16 -10.64 9.62
C ILE A 35 27.53 -11.28 9.40
N SER A 36 28.59 -10.50 9.17
CA SER A 36 29.95 -11.02 9.05
C SER A 36 30.36 -11.81 10.29
N ARG A 37 30.16 -11.26 11.50
CA ARG A 37 30.47 -11.98 12.76
C ARG A 37 29.69 -13.28 12.91
N LEU A 38 28.42 -13.30 12.48
CA LEU A 38 27.59 -14.51 12.51
C LEU A 38 28.11 -15.57 11.54
N ALA A 39 28.52 -15.18 10.33
CA ALA A 39 29.08 -16.09 9.33
C ALA A 39 30.46 -16.63 9.74
N GLU A 40 31.32 -15.77 10.28
CA GLU A 40 32.66 -16.13 10.78
C GLU A 40 32.58 -17.14 11.94
N SER A 41 31.57 -17.00 12.81
CA SER A 41 31.31 -17.96 13.89
C SER A 41 30.99 -19.37 13.36
N GLY A 42 30.51 -19.47 12.12
CA GLY A 42 30.27 -20.72 11.39
C GLY A 42 31.46 -21.19 10.54
N GLY A 43 32.60 -20.49 10.58
CA GLY A 43 33.80 -20.81 9.79
C GLY A 43 33.77 -20.32 8.34
N ASN A 44 32.79 -19.50 7.96
CA ASN A 44 32.67 -18.97 6.60
C ASN A 44 33.02 -17.48 6.54
N GLN A 45 33.88 -17.12 5.58
CA GLN A 45 34.12 -15.73 5.22
C GLN A 45 33.01 -15.24 4.27
N VAL A 46 32.54 -14.01 4.45
CA VAL A 46 31.48 -13.43 3.61
C VAL A 46 32.13 -12.67 2.47
N ASP A 47 31.70 -12.96 1.24
CA ASP A 47 32.14 -12.22 0.06
C ASP A 47 31.82 -10.71 0.23
N PRO A 48 32.78 -9.80 0.01
CA PRO A 48 32.54 -8.36 0.08
C PRO A 48 31.34 -7.87 -0.76
N LEU A 49 31.09 -8.47 -1.92
CA LEU A 49 29.95 -8.11 -2.77
C LEU A 49 28.61 -8.50 -2.13
N VAL A 50 28.59 -9.55 -1.31
CA VAL A 50 27.40 -9.93 -0.53
C VAL A 50 27.16 -8.91 0.59
N LEU A 51 28.22 -8.41 1.24
CA LEU A 51 28.11 -7.33 2.24
C LEU A 51 27.58 -6.04 1.61
N LEU A 52 28.04 -5.67 0.41
CA LEU A 52 27.47 -4.55 -0.34
C LEU A 52 25.99 -4.78 -0.66
N GLY A 53 25.61 -6.01 -1.07
CA GLY A 53 24.21 -6.38 -1.30
C GLY A 53 23.33 -6.21 -0.06
N ILE A 54 23.83 -6.62 1.11
CA ILE A 54 23.14 -6.43 2.40
C ILE A 54 22.91 -4.94 2.68
N ALA A 55 23.94 -4.11 2.52
CA ALA A 55 23.84 -2.67 2.75
C ALA A 55 22.79 -2.02 1.82
N VAL A 56 22.81 -2.37 0.53
CA VAL A 56 21.84 -1.90 -0.46
C VAL A 56 20.42 -2.33 -0.13
N ALA A 57 20.22 -3.62 0.18
CA ALA A 57 18.91 -4.15 0.55
C ALA A 57 18.37 -3.54 1.85
N ALA A 58 19.25 -3.18 2.79
CA ALA A 58 18.89 -2.48 4.02
C ALA A 58 18.53 -1.01 3.79
N ARG A 59 19.20 -0.35 2.84
CA ARG A 59 18.95 1.04 2.46
C ARG A 59 17.65 1.22 1.70
N GLY A 60 17.32 0.31 0.78
CA GLY A 60 16.15 0.43 -0.10
C GLY A 60 14.84 0.78 0.62
N PRO A 61 14.47 0.08 1.70
CA PRO A 61 13.26 0.39 2.46
C PRO A 61 13.21 1.79 3.09
N ARG A 62 14.37 2.39 3.36
CA ARG A 62 14.49 3.77 3.85
C ARG A 62 14.23 4.80 2.75
N SER A 63 14.41 4.41 1.50
CA SER A 63 14.10 5.20 0.29
C SER A 63 12.72 4.84 -0.28
N GLY A 64 11.89 4.08 0.44
CA GLY A 64 10.54 3.70 0.01
C GLY A 64 10.48 2.43 -0.85
N HIS A 65 11.62 1.80 -1.15
CA HIS A 65 11.68 0.63 -2.04
C HIS A 65 11.59 -0.70 -1.25
N VAL A 66 10.69 -1.60 -1.67
CA VAL A 66 10.55 -2.96 -1.11
C VAL A 66 11.75 -3.84 -1.48
N CYS A 67 12.24 -3.67 -2.71
CA CYS A 67 13.46 -4.27 -3.24
C CYS A 67 14.24 -3.26 -4.05
N ILE A 68 15.50 -3.57 -4.32
CA ILE A 68 16.33 -2.82 -5.24
C ILE A 68 16.63 -3.67 -6.45
N ASP A 69 16.29 -3.15 -7.63
CA ASP A 69 16.77 -3.72 -8.88
C ASP A 69 18.24 -3.36 -9.05
N LEU A 70 19.12 -4.36 -9.00
CA LEU A 70 20.56 -4.18 -9.08
C LEU A 70 21.00 -3.58 -10.42
N SER A 71 20.19 -3.70 -11.48
CA SER A 71 20.46 -3.05 -12.77
C SER A 71 20.36 -1.52 -12.71
N ARG A 72 19.60 -0.99 -11.74
CA ARG A 72 19.29 0.43 -11.58
C ARG A 72 19.66 0.96 -10.20
N VAL A 73 20.52 0.25 -9.48
CA VAL A 73 20.92 0.60 -8.11
C VAL A 73 21.43 2.04 -8.00
N SER A 74 22.23 2.49 -8.97
CA SER A 74 22.76 3.86 -9.01
C SER A 74 21.70 4.94 -9.20
N GLU A 75 20.48 4.59 -9.62
CA GLU A 75 19.35 5.52 -9.76
C GLU A 75 18.42 5.46 -8.54
N LEU A 76 18.29 4.29 -7.92
CA LEU A 76 17.24 4.00 -6.94
C LEU A 76 17.61 4.35 -5.50
N ILE A 77 18.90 4.31 -5.14
CA ILE A 77 19.33 4.54 -3.73
C ILE A 77 20.12 5.83 -3.53
N VAL A 78 20.33 6.61 -4.60
CA VAL A 78 21.01 7.91 -4.53
C VAL A 78 20.07 8.96 -3.93
N ASP A 79 20.62 9.78 -3.04
CA ASP A 79 19.94 10.90 -2.39
C ASP A 79 20.63 12.23 -2.72
N GLU A 80 20.10 13.34 -2.21
CA GLU A 80 20.67 14.68 -2.44
C GLU A 80 22.16 14.79 -2.08
N ASN A 81 22.65 13.97 -1.14
CA ASN A 81 24.05 13.99 -0.71
C ASN A 81 24.98 13.28 -1.68
N THR A 82 24.45 12.34 -2.46
CA THR A 82 25.20 11.48 -3.37
C THR A 82 24.95 11.83 -4.83
N LEU A 83 24.11 12.82 -5.09
CA LEU A 83 23.80 13.33 -6.42
C LEU A 83 25.07 13.86 -7.11
N GLY A 84 25.44 13.26 -8.24
CA GLY A 84 26.64 13.64 -9.01
C GLY A 84 27.96 13.06 -8.49
N VAL A 85 27.92 12.18 -7.48
CA VAL A 85 29.09 11.42 -7.02
C VAL A 85 29.18 10.10 -7.79
N GLU A 86 30.31 9.87 -8.47
CA GLU A 86 30.57 8.59 -9.14
C GLU A 86 31.03 7.55 -8.10
N LEU A 87 30.18 6.55 -7.85
CA LEU A 87 30.42 5.48 -6.89
C LEU A 87 30.88 4.21 -7.61
N PRO A 88 31.78 3.41 -7.01
CA PRO A 88 32.35 2.22 -7.64
C PRO A 88 31.38 1.03 -7.54
N TRP A 89 30.26 1.10 -8.27
CA TRP A 89 29.33 -0.01 -8.39
C TRP A 89 29.99 -1.20 -9.10
N PRO A 90 29.82 -2.44 -8.59
CA PRO A 90 30.35 -3.62 -9.25
C PRO A 90 29.60 -3.90 -10.55
N ASP A 91 30.25 -4.64 -11.45
CA ASP A 91 29.60 -5.20 -12.62
C ASP A 91 28.40 -6.10 -12.21
N GLN A 92 27.28 -5.96 -12.92
CA GLN A 92 26.02 -6.56 -12.53
C GLN A 92 26.08 -8.10 -12.52
N ASP A 93 26.63 -8.70 -13.56
CA ASP A 93 26.71 -10.16 -13.69
C ASP A 93 27.63 -10.75 -12.63
N THR A 94 28.75 -10.07 -12.37
CA THR A 94 29.69 -10.42 -11.31
C THR A 94 29.02 -10.36 -9.94
N TRP A 95 28.26 -9.30 -9.67
CA TRP A 95 27.59 -9.10 -8.39
C TRP A 95 26.47 -10.12 -8.15
N ILE A 96 25.62 -10.36 -9.14
CA ILE A 96 24.56 -11.36 -9.09
C ILE A 96 25.16 -12.75 -8.88
N SER A 97 26.28 -13.07 -9.54
CA SER A 97 26.96 -14.35 -9.38
C SER A 97 27.51 -14.55 -7.97
N ALA A 98 28.13 -13.51 -7.39
CA ALA A 98 28.62 -13.55 -6.01
C ALA A 98 27.48 -13.71 -4.99
N LEU A 99 26.35 -13.02 -5.20
CA LEU A 99 25.15 -13.18 -4.37
C LEU A 99 24.59 -14.60 -4.44
N ARG A 100 24.45 -15.17 -5.65
CA ARG A 100 23.96 -16.54 -5.85
C ARG A 100 24.87 -17.61 -5.25
N ALA A 101 26.19 -17.37 -5.24
CA ALA A 101 27.15 -18.29 -4.64
C ALA A 101 27.05 -18.37 -3.10
N SER A 102 26.41 -17.38 -2.45
CA SER A 102 26.30 -17.30 -0.99
C SER A 102 24.99 -17.92 -0.47
N GLU A 103 24.85 -19.24 -0.60
CA GLU A 103 23.61 -19.99 -0.25
C GLU A 103 23.18 -19.87 1.23
N ASN A 104 24.12 -19.51 2.11
CA ASN A 104 23.85 -19.31 3.54
C ASN A 104 23.16 -17.97 3.83
N LEU A 105 23.35 -16.97 2.96
CA LEU A 105 22.87 -15.59 3.17
C LEU A 105 21.82 -15.16 2.14
N VAL A 106 21.82 -15.79 0.98
CA VAL A 106 20.96 -15.46 -0.15
C VAL A 106 20.21 -16.72 -0.58
N CYS A 107 18.91 -16.60 -0.81
CA CYS A 107 18.12 -17.64 -1.45
C CYS A 107 17.31 -17.09 -2.63
N GLY A 108 16.80 -18.01 -3.47
CA GLY A 108 15.83 -17.66 -4.51
C GLY A 108 14.40 -17.57 -3.96
N PRO A 109 13.44 -17.02 -4.75
CA PRO A 109 12.03 -16.90 -4.40
C PRO A 109 11.41 -18.19 -3.85
N ASP A 110 11.65 -19.32 -4.53
CA ASP A 110 11.09 -20.63 -4.21
C ASP A 110 11.58 -21.20 -2.87
N GLN A 111 12.63 -20.61 -2.30
CA GLN A 111 13.25 -21.05 -1.06
C GLN A 111 13.02 -20.05 0.08
N ALA A 112 12.27 -18.97 -0.15
CA ALA A 112 12.05 -17.93 0.86
C ALA A 112 11.31 -18.45 2.11
N ASP A 113 10.43 -19.44 1.94
CA ASP A 113 9.68 -20.04 3.06
C ASP A 113 10.40 -21.24 3.71
N HIS A 114 11.59 -21.63 3.21
CA HIS A 114 12.33 -22.77 3.72
C HIS A 114 13.23 -22.41 4.92
N ASN A 115 13.40 -23.36 5.84
CA ASN A 115 14.34 -23.24 6.95
C ASN A 115 15.70 -23.86 6.58
N PRO A 116 16.86 -23.26 6.95
CA PRO A 116 17.04 -21.98 7.64
C PRO A 116 16.58 -20.79 6.81
N VAL A 117 16.03 -19.75 7.45
CA VAL A 117 15.71 -18.48 6.80
C VAL A 117 16.99 -17.74 6.43
N ARG A 118 17.09 -17.26 5.18
CA ARG A 118 18.21 -16.46 4.70
C ARG A 118 17.86 -14.96 4.82
N PRO A 119 18.81 -14.08 5.16
CA PRO A 119 18.54 -12.63 5.24
C PRO A 119 18.09 -11.99 3.92
N LEU A 120 18.60 -12.47 2.78
CA LEU A 120 18.34 -11.90 1.45
C LEU A 120 17.60 -12.89 0.55
N VAL A 121 16.72 -12.33 -0.28
CA VAL A 121 16.09 -13.05 -1.40
C VAL A 121 16.49 -12.35 -2.70
N LEU A 122 16.99 -13.10 -3.66
CA LEU A 122 17.38 -12.61 -4.99
C LEU A 122 16.44 -13.17 -6.04
N ASP A 123 15.60 -12.31 -6.61
CA ASP A 123 14.65 -12.63 -7.67
C ASP A 123 15.06 -11.98 -9.00
N GLY A 124 15.69 -12.74 -9.89
CA GLY A 124 16.29 -12.20 -11.11
C GLY A 124 17.40 -11.20 -10.76
N THR A 125 17.15 -9.91 -10.99
CA THR A 125 18.03 -8.78 -10.63
C THR A 125 17.55 -8.03 -9.38
N ARG A 126 16.39 -8.39 -8.82
CA ARG A 126 15.79 -7.71 -7.68
C ARG A 126 16.29 -8.32 -6.38
N LEU A 127 16.86 -7.48 -5.53
CA LEU A 127 17.37 -7.87 -4.23
C LEU A 127 16.44 -7.38 -3.12
N TYR A 128 16.03 -8.31 -2.26
CA TYR A 128 15.12 -8.08 -1.15
C TYR A 128 15.79 -8.40 0.18
N LEU A 129 15.37 -7.71 1.25
CA LEU A 129 15.42 -8.34 2.56
C LEU A 129 14.28 -9.35 2.64
N HIS A 130 14.55 -10.53 3.17
CA HIS A 130 13.61 -11.64 3.28
C HIS A 130 12.24 -11.23 3.83
N ARG A 131 12.21 -10.43 4.90
CA ARG A 131 10.96 -9.95 5.52
C ARG A 131 10.04 -9.20 4.55
N TYR A 132 10.61 -8.43 3.62
CA TYR A 132 9.86 -7.63 2.67
C TYR A 132 9.38 -8.47 1.50
N PHE A 133 10.20 -9.42 1.03
CA PHE A 133 9.79 -10.40 0.04
C PHE A 133 8.59 -11.23 0.52
N VAL A 134 8.68 -11.77 1.75
CA VAL A 134 7.58 -12.55 2.35
C VAL A 134 6.32 -11.69 2.56
N ALA A 135 6.47 -10.46 3.03
CA ALA A 135 5.33 -9.55 3.18
C ALA A 135 4.66 -9.24 1.84
N GLU A 136 5.44 -9.00 0.77
CA GLU A 136 4.92 -8.76 -0.58
C GLU A 136 4.15 -9.99 -1.09
N ALA A 137 4.75 -11.17 -1.00
CA ALA A 137 4.14 -12.42 -1.43
C ALA A 137 2.83 -12.71 -0.67
N ARG A 138 2.82 -12.51 0.66
CA ARG A 138 1.62 -12.70 1.48
C ARG A 138 0.50 -11.72 1.15
N VAL A 139 0.83 -10.44 0.98
CA VAL A 139 -0.15 -9.40 0.61
C VAL A 139 -0.77 -9.70 -0.75
N ALA A 140 0.06 -10.03 -1.75
CA ALA A 140 -0.41 -10.41 -3.08
C ALA A 140 -1.32 -11.65 -3.03
N ALA A 141 -0.88 -12.72 -2.36
CA ALA A 141 -1.66 -13.95 -2.24
C ALA A 141 -3.00 -13.74 -1.51
N ASP A 142 -3.03 -12.92 -0.46
CA ASP A 142 -4.24 -12.61 0.30
C ASP A 142 -5.24 -11.81 -0.54
N MET A 143 -4.78 -10.79 -1.25
CA MET A 143 -5.62 -9.99 -2.13
C MET A 143 -6.18 -10.80 -3.31
N LEU A 144 -5.37 -11.65 -3.94
CA LEU A 144 -5.82 -12.56 -5.00
C LEU A 144 -6.82 -13.62 -4.50
N ARG A 145 -6.64 -14.09 -3.27
CA ARG A 145 -7.60 -15.02 -2.65
C ARG A 145 -8.93 -14.32 -2.38
N ARG A 146 -8.91 -13.10 -1.82
CA ARG A 146 -10.14 -12.33 -1.55
C ARG A 146 -10.83 -11.87 -2.84
N SER A 147 -10.08 -11.61 -3.90
CA SER A 147 -10.65 -11.22 -5.19
C SER A 147 -11.41 -12.34 -5.87
N SER A 148 -11.02 -13.59 -5.64
CA SER A 148 -11.69 -14.77 -6.19
C SER A 148 -12.80 -15.33 -5.29
N THR A 149 -12.95 -14.79 -4.07
CA THR A 149 -13.91 -15.26 -3.07
C THR A 149 -15.10 -14.33 -2.99
N LYS A 150 -16.33 -14.85 -3.12
CA LYS A 150 -17.54 -14.10 -2.79
C LYS A 150 -17.60 -13.87 -1.29
N ALA A 151 -18.00 -12.67 -0.87
CA ALA A 151 -18.14 -12.37 0.54
C ALA A 151 -19.15 -13.32 1.22
N SER A 152 -18.83 -13.72 2.45
CA SER A 152 -19.68 -14.65 3.21
C SER A 152 -20.99 -13.99 3.63
N LEU A 153 -20.97 -12.67 3.85
CA LEU A 153 -22.17 -11.87 4.05
C LEU A 153 -22.72 -11.50 2.67
N SER A 154 -23.66 -12.30 2.20
CA SER A 154 -24.41 -11.96 1.00
C SER A 154 -25.42 -10.88 1.35
N PHE A 155 -25.25 -9.70 0.77
CA PHE A 155 -26.31 -8.73 0.62
C PHE A 155 -27.05 -9.14 -0.65
N ASP A 156 -28.17 -9.85 -0.52
CA ASP A 156 -28.86 -10.47 -1.66
C ASP A 156 -29.15 -9.43 -2.75
N SER A 157 -28.81 -9.78 -3.99
CA SER A 157 -28.71 -8.82 -5.10
C SER A 157 -30.04 -8.13 -5.45
N GLY A 158 -31.18 -8.75 -5.08
CA GLY A 158 -32.51 -8.19 -5.29
C GLY A 158 -32.81 -6.94 -4.46
N ASP A 159 -32.31 -6.87 -3.22
CA ASP A 159 -32.52 -5.73 -2.32
C ASP A 159 -31.34 -4.75 -2.35
N LEU A 160 -30.15 -5.22 -2.73
CA LEU A 160 -28.97 -4.38 -2.79
C LEU A 160 -29.11 -3.24 -3.79
N ASP A 161 -29.55 -3.52 -5.02
CA ASP A 161 -29.67 -2.49 -6.07
C ASP A 161 -30.75 -1.45 -5.74
N SER A 162 -31.92 -1.88 -5.25
CA SER A 162 -33.00 -0.96 -4.85
C SER A 162 -32.62 -0.10 -3.64
N THR A 163 -31.89 -0.66 -2.67
CA THR A 163 -31.36 0.09 -1.52
C THR A 163 -30.28 1.08 -1.97
N LEU A 164 -29.38 0.68 -2.88
CA LEU A 164 -28.39 1.60 -3.45
C LEU A 164 -29.06 2.76 -4.18
N ASP A 165 -30.13 2.50 -4.94
CA ASP A 165 -30.89 3.55 -5.64
C ASP A 165 -31.53 4.56 -4.66
N THR A 166 -31.82 4.14 -3.43
CA THR A 166 -32.30 5.04 -2.37
C THR A 166 -31.22 6.01 -1.90
N PHE A 167 -29.96 5.57 -1.79
CA PHE A 167 -28.85 6.39 -1.27
C PHE A 167 -28.07 7.16 -2.34
N PHE A 168 -28.05 6.66 -3.58
CA PHE A 168 -27.29 7.25 -4.69
C PHE A 168 -28.20 7.84 -5.78
N GLY A 169 -29.49 7.54 -5.77
CA GLY A 169 -30.41 7.78 -6.88
C GLY A 169 -30.38 6.63 -7.88
N ALA A 170 -31.50 6.46 -8.60
CA ALA A 170 -31.56 5.52 -9.72
C ALA A 170 -30.60 5.96 -10.83
N GLU A 171 -29.93 5.00 -11.47
CA GLU A 171 -29.08 5.29 -12.62
C GLU A 171 -29.92 5.89 -13.75
N ALA A 172 -29.52 7.07 -14.24
CA ALA A 172 -30.11 7.66 -15.43
C ALA A 172 -29.58 6.96 -16.69
N ASP A 173 -30.42 6.80 -17.71
CA ASP A 173 -30.07 6.14 -18.97
C ASP A 173 -28.73 6.67 -19.52
N GLY A 174 -27.70 5.82 -19.49
CA GLY A 174 -26.40 6.04 -20.12
C GLY A 174 -25.29 6.67 -19.26
N GLN A 175 -25.50 6.97 -17.96
CA GLN A 175 -24.43 7.42 -17.06
C GLN A 175 -24.30 6.55 -15.81
N THR A 176 -23.24 5.73 -15.75
CA THR A 176 -22.89 4.96 -14.54
C THR A 176 -22.39 5.91 -13.45
N ASP A 177 -23.06 5.93 -12.30
CA ASP A 177 -22.52 6.61 -11.12
C ASP A 177 -21.41 5.74 -10.51
N LEU A 178 -20.16 6.16 -10.69
CA LEU A 178 -18.98 5.49 -10.15
C LEU A 178 -18.99 5.42 -8.62
N GLN A 179 -19.67 6.34 -7.92
CA GLN A 179 -19.84 6.25 -6.47
C GLN A 179 -20.77 5.09 -6.11
N ARG A 180 -21.90 4.95 -6.81
CA ARG A 180 -22.84 3.82 -6.67
C ARG A 180 -22.15 2.49 -6.99
N GLN A 181 -21.40 2.43 -8.09
CA GLN A 181 -20.62 1.25 -8.49
C GLN A 181 -19.57 0.87 -7.42
N GLY A 182 -18.86 1.87 -6.88
CA GLY A 182 -17.88 1.64 -5.82
C GLY A 182 -18.50 1.09 -4.54
N ALA A 183 -19.64 1.65 -4.13
CA ALA A 183 -20.41 1.16 -2.99
C ALA A 183 -20.91 -0.27 -3.23
N ARG A 184 -21.45 -0.56 -4.42
CA ARG A 184 -21.87 -1.92 -4.81
C ARG A 184 -20.69 -2.90 -4.77
N SER A 185 -19.53 -2.52 -5.30
CA SER A 185 -18.34 -3.37 -5.31
C SER A 185 -17.88 -3.69 -3.88
N GLY A 186 -17.90 -2.70 -2.97
CA GLY A 186 -17.58 -2.90 -1.56
C GLY A 186 -18.52 -3.83 -0.80
N LEU A 187 -19.79 -3.90 -1.21
CA LEU A 187 -20.80 -4.77 -0.58
C LEU A 187 -20.93 -6.13 -1.27
N THR A 188 -20.35 -6.34 -2.45
CA THR A 188 -20.47 -7.62 -3.18
C THR A 188 -19.19 -8.46 -3.13
N ASN A 189 -18.03 -7.81 -3.03
CA ASN A 189 -16.73 -8.47 -3.00
C ASN A 189 -16.15 -8.51 -1.59
N SER A 190 -15.39 -9.57 -1.27
CA SER A 190 -14.60 -9.63 -0.03
C SER A 190 -13.44 -8.62 -0.02
N PHE A 191 -13.02 -8.16 -1.19
CA PHE A 191 -12.01 -7.12 -1.38
C PHE A 191 -12.46 -6.14 -2.46
N SER A 192 -12.33 -4.85 -2.16
CA SER A 192 -12.59 -3.78 -3.12
C SER A 192 -11.68 -2.58 -2.86
N VAL A 193 -11.46 -1.79 -3.91
CA VAL A 193 -10.70 -0.56 -3.87
C VAL A 193 -11.56 0.59 -4.41
N LEU A 194 -11.75 1.63 -3.60
CA LEU A 194 -12.35 2.89 -4.00
C LEU A 194 -11.26 3.95 -4.13
N ALA A 195 -10.80 4.15 -5.34
CA ALA A 195 -9.75 5.09 -5.69
C ALA A 195 -10.32 6.42 -6.19
N GLY A 196 -9.55 7.50 -6.10
CA GLY A 196 -9.85 8.75 -6.77
C GLY A 196 -9.14 9.94 -6.12
N GLY A 197 -9.07 11.05 -6.86
CA GLY A 197 -8.40 12.26 -6.39
C GLY A 197 -9.05 12.94 -5.18
N PRO A 198 -8.48 14.04 -4.65
CA PRO A 198 -9.11 14.84 -3.62
C PRO A 198 -10.44 15.42 -4.10
N GLY A 199 -11.46 15.37 -3.24
CA GLY A 199 -12.76 15.98 -3.56
C GLY A 199 -13.67 15.18 -4.50
N THR A 200 -13.32 13.95 -4.87
CA THR A 200 -14.15 13.04 -5.69
C THR A 200 -15.31 12.39 -4.91
N GLY A 201 -15.38 12.61 -3.60
CA GLY A 201 -16.47 12.11 -2.75
C GLY A 201 -16.28 10.69 -2.22
N LYS A 202 -15.03 10.19 -2.13
CA LYS A 202 -14.70 8.87 -1.55
C LYS A 202 -15.37 8.62 -0.19
N THR A 203 -15.13 9.49 0.79
CA THR A 203 -15.70 9.30 2.14
C THR A 203 -17.23 9.42 2.18
N ARG A 204 -17.82 10.28 1.33
CA ARG A 204 -19.29 10.33 1.16
C ARG A 204 -19.85 9.02 0.58
N THR A 205 -19.14 8.44 -0.38
CA THR A 205 -19.48 7.15 -0.97
C THR A 205 -19.43 6.04 0.09
N VAL A 206 -18.39 6.04 0.93
CA VAL A 206 -18.27 5.13 2.07
C VAL A 206 -19.45 5.28 3.02
N ALA A 207 -19.80 6.49 3.45
CA ALA A 207 -20.93 6.69 4.38
C ALA A 207 -22.25 6.13 3.83
N ARG A 208 -22.56 6.38 2.56
CA ARG A 208 -23.75 5.82 1.87
C ARG A 208 -23.69 4.31 1.69
N MET A 209 -22.51 3.77 1.41
CA MET A 209 -22.28 2.32 1.36
C MET A 209 -22.56 1.68 2.72
N LEU A 210 -22.09 2.26 3.83
CA LEU A 210 -22.35 1.76 5.18
C LEU A 210 -23.83 1.88 5.56
N ALA A 211 -24.49 2.97 5.19
CA ALA A 211 -25.94 3.12 5.37
C ALA A 211 -26.72 2.03 4.61
N THR A 212 -26.35 1.77 3.36
CA THR A 212 -26.90 0.67 2.54
C THR A 212 -26.71 -0.68 3.24
N ALA A 213 -25.49 -0.97 3.71
CA ALA A 213 -25.17 -2.22 4.39
C ALA A 213 -26.01 -2.41 5.66
N HIS A 214 -26.14 -1.37 6.49
CA HIS A 214 -26.95 -1.44 7.69
C HIS A 214 -28.44 -1.59 7.40
N THR A 215 -28.98 -0.93 6.36
CA THR A 215 -30.39 -1.10 5.95
C THR A 215 -30.68 -2.55 5.59
N LEU A 216 -29.81 -3.16 4.77
CA LEU A 216 -29.94 -4.56 4.37
C LEU A 216 -29.78 -5.52 5.55
N ALA A 217 -28.79 -5.27 6.42
CA ALA A 217 -28.59 -6.09 7.61
C ALA A 217 -29.78 -6.00 8.58
N ARG A 218 -30.36 -4.81 8.78
CA ARG A 218 -31.56 -4.60 9.62
C ARG A 218 -32.77 -5.36 9.08
N ALA A 219 -32.96 -5.39 7.76
CA ALA A 219 -34.04 -6.14 7.13
C ALA A 219 -33.94 -7.65 7.43
N ASP A 220 -32.71 -8.17 7.52
CA ASP A 220 -32.43 -9.57 7.89
C ASP A 220 -32.34 -9.82 9.41
N GLY A 221 -32.59 -8.81 10.24
CA GLY A 221 -32.43 -8.90 11.71
C GLY A 221 -30.98 -9.09 12.18
N ARG A 222 -29.99 -8.73 11.34
CA ARG A 222 -28.56 -8.83 11.62
C ARG A 222 -28.00 -7.50 12.14
N HIS A 223 -26.98 -7.59 12.97
CA HIS A 223 -26.19 -6.44 13.42
C HIS A 223 -24.79 -6.51 12.82
N LEU A 224 -24.36 -5.46 12.11
CA LEU A 224 -23.04 -5.39 11.50
C LEU A 224 -22.01 -4.83 12.47
N LEU A 225 -20.83 -5.45 12.50
CA LEU A 225 -19.64 -4.94 13.16
C LEU A 225 -18.73 -4.28 12.13
N ILE A 226 -18.63 -2.96 12.21
CA ILE A 226 -17.90 -2.15 11.22
C ILE A 226 -16.66 -1.55 11.87
N GLY A 227 -15.51 -1.72 11.20
CA GLY A 227 -14.26 -1.08 11.59
C GLY A 227 -13.86 -0.01 10.58
N LEU A 228 -13.61 1.20 11.06
CA LEU A 228 -13.10 2.30 10.24
C LEU A 228 -11.70 2.64 10.70
N ALA A 229 -10.74 2.63 9.78
CA ALA A 229 -9.37 2.93 10.12
C ALA A 229 -8.63 3.75 9.06
N ALA A 230 -7.58 4.43 9.51
CA ALA A 230 -6.66 5.18 8.68
C ALA A 230 -5.20 5.00 9.16
N PRO A 231 -4.18 5.28 8.36
CA PRO A 231 -2.78 5.09 8.75
C PRO A 231 -2.30 6.08 9.84
N SER A 232 -2.90 7.27 9.95
CA SER A 232 -2.52 8.31 10.91
C SER A 232 -3.71 8.83 11.72
N GLY A 233 -3.44 9.40 12.91
CA GLY A 233 -4.48 9.99 13.75
C GLY A 233 -5.18 11.18 13.09
N LYS A 234 -4.44 11.99 12.33
CA LYS A 234 -5.01 13.11 11.56
C LYS A 234 -5.94 12.62 10.44
N ALA A 235 -5.57 11.53 9.75
CA ALA A 235 -6.43 10.93 8.74
C ALA A 235 -7.70 10.34 9.37
N ALA A 236 -7.58 9.64 10.51
CA ALA A 236 -8.73 9.11 11.23
C ALA A 236 -9.70 10.22 11.70
N ALA A 237 -9.18 11.32 12.26
CA ALA A 237 -10.00 12.46 12.66
C ALA A 237 -10.75 13.09 11.47
N ARG A 238 -10.07 13.27 10.33
CA ARG A 238 -10.70 13.78 9.09
C ARG A 238 -11.77 12.83 8.54
N MET A 239 -11.53 11.52 8.63
CA MET A 239 -12.52 10.50 8.27
C MET A 239 -13.75 10.61 9.16
N ALA A 240 -13.57 10.80 10.48
CA ALA A 240 -14.66 10.98 11.43
C ALA A 240 -15.51 12.22 11.10
N GLU A 241 -14.88 13.37 10.87
CA GLU A 241 -15.57 14.61 10.48
C GLU A 241 -16.34 14.45 9.16
N ALA A 242 -15.75 13.77 8.17
CA ALA A 242 -16.39 13.59 6.87
C ALA A 242 -17.57 12.60 6.91
N ILE A 243 -17.49 11.57 7.76
CA ILE A 243 -18.61 10.65 8.00
C ILE A 243 -19.71 11.37 8.75
N GLU A 244 -19.37 12.14 9.78
CA GLU A 244 -20.30 12.96 10.55
C GLU A 244 -21.14 13.87 9.63
N GLN A 245 -20.47 14.65 8.78
CA GLN A 245 -21.13 15.51 7.79
C GLN A 245 -22.00 14.72 6.81
N ALA A 246 -21.57 13.52 6.39
CA ALA A 246 -22.36 12.69 5.50
C ALA A 246 -23.60 12.13 6.21
N VAL A 247 -23.50 11.77 7.48
CA VAL A 247 -24.63 11.30 8.29
C VAL A 247 -25.63 12.42 8.52
N GLU A 248 -25.19 13.64 8.87
CA GLU A 248 -26.06 14.82 8.97
C GLU A 248 -26.85 15.05 7.68
N GLN A 249 -26.16 15.02 6.54
CA GLN A 249 -26.79 15.19 5.24
C GLN A 249 -27.84 14.09 4.94
N LEU A 250 -27.55 12.83 5.28
CA LEU A 250 -28.50 11.73 5.11
C LEU A 250 -29.76 11.87 5.99
N VAL A 251 -29.62 12.45 7.20
CA VAL A 251 -30.76 12.75 8.08
C VAL A 251 -31.58 13.91 7.51
N GLU A 252 -30.94 14.99 7.05
CA GLU A 252 -31.61 16.13 6.41
C GLU A 252 -32.40 15.70 5.16
N ASP A 253 -31.83 14.80 4.37
CA ASP A 253 -32.45 14.22 3.18
C ASP A 253 -33.56 13.20 3.50
N ASN A 254 -33.84 12.93 4.79
CA ASN A 254 -34.78 11.91 5.29
C ASN A 254 -34.50 10.49 4.75
N LEU A 255 -33.23 10.17 4.47
CA LEU A 255 -32.80 8.86 3.97
C LEU A 255 -32.52 7.85 5.09
N ILE A 256 -32.24 8.33 6.31
CA ILE A 256 -31.98 7.49 7.49
C ILE A 256 -32.72 8.00 8.72
N ASP A 257 -33.03 7.09 9.64
CA ASP A 257 -33.62 7.40 10.95
C ASP A 257 -32.55 7.69 12.02
N ASP A 258 -32.96 8.26 13.16
CA ASP A 258 -32.05 8.56 14.28
C ASP A 258 -31.30 7.32 14.79
N ALA A 259 -31.93 6.15 14.72
CA ALA A 259 -31.33 4.88 15.11
C ALA A 259 -30.16 4.50 14.19
N MET A 260 -30.34 4.64 12.87
CA MET A 260 -29.30 4.42 11.86
C MET A 260 -28.18 5.44 11.98
N ALA A 261 -28.53 6.72 12.17
CA ALA A 261 -27.55 7.78 12.39
C ALA A 261 -26.66 7.46 13.61
N THR A 262 -27.26 7.02 14.71
CA THR A 262 -26.52 6.58 15.91
C THR A 262 -25.61 5.38 15.62
N GLN A 263 -26.09 4.40 14.85
CA GLN A 263 -25.27 3.23 14.47
C GLN A 263 -24.04 3.62 13.66
N LEU A 264 -24.21 4.48 12.64
CA LEU A 264 -23.10 4.97 11.81
C LEU A 264 -22.07 5.78 12.64
N ARG A 265 -22.54 6.58 13.59
CA ARG A 265 -21.69 7.39 14.49
C ARG A 265 -20.89 6.55 15.48
N ASN A 266 -21.42 5.39 15.89
CA ASN A 266 -20.72 4.49 16.81
C ASN A 266 -19.49 3.82 16.18
N ALA A 267 -19.40 3.77 14.85
CA ALA A 267 -18.23 3.29 14.14
C ALA A 267 -17.13 4.38 14.13
N GLU A 268 -16.52 4.66 15.29
CA GLU A 268 -15.48 5.69 15.41
C GLU A 268 -14.23 5.32 14.58
N PRO A 269 -13.79 6.16 13.63
CA PRO A 269 -12.54 5.93 12.91
C PRO A 269 -11.32 6.00 13.83
N VAL A 270 -10.45 4.98 13.73
CA VAL A 270 -9.21 4.89 14.53
C VAL A 270 -7.99 4.73 13.63
N THR A 271 -6.78 4.73 14.21
CA THR A 271 -5.60 4.34 13.42
C THR A 271 -5.56 2.83 13.21
N ILE A 272 -4.96 2.35 12.11
CA ILE A 272 -4.73 0.91 11.90
C ILE A 272 -3.99 0.30 13.09
N HIS A 273 -2.99 1.02 13.62
CA HIS A 273 -2.26 0.61 14.83
C HIS A 273 -3.18 0.44 16.05
N ARG A 274 -4.14 1.34 16.26
CA ARG A 274 -5.11 1.23 17.37
C ARG A 274 -6.10 0.10 17.11
N LEU A 275 -6.59 -0.06 15.88
CA LEU A 275 -7.47 -1.15 15.47
C LEU A 275 -6.84 -2.52 15.75
N LEU A 276 -5.57 -2.70 15.37
CA LEU A 276 -4.81 -3.93 15.57
C LEU A 276 -4.29 -4.11 17.00
N ARG A 277 -4.59 -3.18 17.93
CA ARG A 277 -4.07 -3.17 19.31
C ARG A 277 -2.55 -3.26 19.35
N SER A 278 -1.88 -2.38 18.61
CA SER A 278 -0.42 -2.32 18.55
C SER A 278 0.19 -2.11 19.94
N ASN A 279 1.18 -2.93 20.26
CA ASN A 279 1.98 -2.84 21.46
C ASN A 279 3.47 -2.86 21.09
N PRO A 280 4.29 -1.88 21.52
CA PRO A 280 5.70 -1.83 21.18
C PRO A 280 6.53 -3.05 21.60
N ARG A 281 6.08 -3.79 22.63
CA ARG A 281 6.79 -4.98 23.15
C ARG A 281 6.22 -6.30 22.65
N ARG A 282 4.92 -6.34 22.34
CA ARG A 282 4.19 -7.56 22.01
C ARG A 282 3.74 -7.64 20.55
N GLY A 283 4.00 -6.60 19.75
CA GLY A 283 3.50 -6.48 18.38
C GLY A 283 2.00 -6.20 18.36
N PHE A 284 1.32 -6.66 17.31
CA PHE A 284 -0.12 -6.47 17.15
C PHE A 284 -0.91 -7.52 17.93
N GLY A 285 -1.92 -7.06 18.69
CA GLY A 285 -2.82 -7.93 19.43
C GLY A 285 -3.78 -8.72 18.53
N HIS A 286 -4.15 -8.15 17.37
CA HIS A 286 -4.90 -8.86 16.33
C HIS A 286 -3.95 -9.36 15.23
N ASN A 287 -4.14 -10.61 14.81
CA ASN A 287 -3.32 -11.32 13.84
C ASN A 287 -4.07 -12.59 13.37
N GLN A 288 -3.41 -13.47 12.61
CA GLN A 288 -4.04 -14.67 12.04
C GLN A 288 -4.64 -15.61 13.10
N SER A 289 -4.03 -15.68 14.29
CA SER A 289 -4.53 -16.50 15.41
C SER A 289 -5.59 -15.80 16.26
N ASN A 290 -5.69 -14.47 16.17
CA ASN A 290 -6.68 -13.65 16.86
C ASN A 290 -7.25 -12.60 15.90
N PRO A 291 -8.08 -13.02 14.94
CA PRO A 291 -8.56 -12.12 13.89
C PRO A 291 -9.53 -11.07 14.46
N LEU A 292 -9.74 -9.99 13.70
CA LEU A 292 -10.73 -8.97 14.02
C LEU A 292 -12.15 -9.57 13.98
N ALA A 293 -13.00 -9.15 14.90
CA ALA A 293 -14.41 -9.53 14.92
C ALA A 293 -15.24 -8.49 14.15
N LEU A 294 -14.98 -8.35 12.85
CA LEU A 294 -15.63 -7.36 11.98
C LEU A 294 -16.25 -8.04 10.76
N ASP A 295 -17.35 -7.45 10.30
CA ASP A 295 -18.08 -7.82 9.09
C ASP A 295 -17.62 -6.97 7.90
N ILE A 296 -17.39 -5.67 8.14
CA ILE A 296 -16.89 -4.71 7.16
C ILE A 296 -15.72 -3.93 7.78
N ILE A 297 -14.65 -3.77 7.03
CA ILE A 297 -13.53 -2.90 7.39
C ILE A 297 -13.23 -1.94 6.25
N VAL A 298 -13.17 -0.64 6.57
CA VAL A 298 -12.81 0.41 5.61
C VAL A 298 -11.50 1.05 6.05
N ILE A 299 -10.53 1.07 5.13
CA ILE A 299 -9.22 1.69 5.34
C ILE A 299 -9.11 2.93 4.46
N ASP A 300 -9.22 4.12 5.05
CA ASP A 300 -9.04 5.39 4.32
C ASP A 300 -7.57 5.82 4.29
N GLU A 301 -7.22 6.65 3.31
CA GLU A 301 -5.84 7.08 2.99
C GLU A 301 -4.88 5.88 2.82
N SER A 302 -5.37 4.80 2.19
CA SER A 302 -4.61 3.56 1.98
C SER A 302 -3.34 3.72 1.14
N SER A 303 -3.20 4.82 0.37
CA SER A 303 -1.97 5.22 -0.32
C SER A 303 -0.79 5.42 0.62
N MET A 304 -1.05 5.75 1.89
CA MET A 304 -0.03 5.94 2.92
C MET A 304 0.27 4.67 3.73
N VAL A 305 -0.40 3.54 3.45
CA VAL A 305 -0.18 2.27 4.17
C VAL A 305 1.02 1.55 3.60
N SER A 306 2.03 1.31 4.44
CA SER A 306 3.25 0.60 4.06
C SER A 306 3.02 -0.90 3.93
N LEU A 307 3.89 -1.58 3.18
CA LEU A 307 3.78 -3.01 2.96
C LEU A 307 3.74 -3.83 4.29
N PRO A 308 4.61 -3.58 5.30
CA PRO A 308 4.55 -4.33 6.56
C PRO A 308 3.25 -4.11 7.35
N LEU A 309 2.70 -2.89 7.29
CA LEU A 309 1.44 -2.58 7.96
C LEU A 309 0.26 -3.23 7.24
N MET A 310 0.28 -3.26 5.90
CA MET A 310 -0.72 -3.99 5.12
C MET A 310 -0.67 -5.49 5.40
N ASP A 311 0.52 -6.11 5.39
CA ASP A 311 0.71 -7.53 5.73
C ASP A 311 0.15 -7.85 7.13
N SER A 312 0.45 -7.00 8.11
CA SER A 312 -0.09 -7.14 9.48
C SER A 312 -1.61 -6.96 9.55
N LEU A 313 -2.17 -6.02 8.77
CA LEU A 313 -3.60 -5.79 8.67
C LEU A 313 -4.30 -7.00 8.07
N LEU A 314 -3.86 -7.48 6.90
CA LEU A 314 -4.47 -8.60 6.19
C LEU A 314 -4.42 -9.88 7.02
N ALA A 315 -3.32 -10.12 7.73
CA ALA A 315 -3.20 -11.23 8.68
C ALA A 315 -4.28 -11.17 9.79
N ALA A 316 -4.76 -9.99 10.14
CA ALA A 316 -5.80 -9.81 11.16
C ALA A 316 -7.24 -9.76 10.59
N VAL A 317 -7.43 -9.58 9.29
CA VAL A 317 -8.77 -9.49 8.67
C VAL A 317 -9.30 -10.91 8.37
N PRO A 318 -10.48 -11.31 8.90
CA PRO A 318 -11.10 -12.58 8.53
C PRO A 318 -11.39 -12.69 7.03
N ASP A 319 -11.35 -13.89 6.45
CA ASP A 319 -11.71 -14.10 5.03
C ASP A 319 -13.18 -13.73 4.72
N ARG A 320 -14.07 -13.81 5.72
CA ARG A 320 -15.49 -13.44 5.61
C ARG A 320 -15.77 -11.93 5.61
N CYS A 321 -14.77 -11.13 5.97
CA CYS A 321 -14.92 -9.69 6.14
C CYS A 321 -14.78 -8.96 4.80
N HIS A 322 -15.65 -7.97 4.57
CA HIS A 322 -15.50 -7.05 3.43
C HIS A 322 -14.39 -6.06 3.72
N LEU A 323 -13.28 -6.17 2.99
CA LEU A 323 -12.18 -5.22 3.04
C LEU A 323 -12.32 -4.17 1.93
N VAL A 324 -12.50 -2.92 2.31
CA VAL A 324 -12.61 -1.78 1.40
C VAL A 324 -11.41 -0.87 1.61
N LEU A 325 -10.50 -0.81 0.62
CA LEU A 325 -9.40 0.14 0.61
C LEU A 325 -9.83 1.42 -0.09
N VAL A 326 -9.60 2.56 0.55
CA VAL A 326 -9.99 3.88 0.04
C VAL A 326 -8.74 4.75 -0.03
N GLY A 327 -8.53 5.44 -1.15
CA GLY A 327 -7.32 6.25 -1.30
C GLY A 327 -7.21 6.95 -2.65
N ASP A 328 -6.09 7.63 -2.83
CA ASP A 328 -5.73 8.29 -4.08
C ASP A 328 -4.43 7.66 -4.61
N PRO A 329 -4.45 7.01 -5.79
CA PRO A 329 -3.27 6.38 -6.35
C PRO A 329 -2.19 7.39 -6.78
N ASP A 330 -2.56 8.65 -6.99
CA ASP A 330 -1.66 9.72 -7.44
C ASP A 330 -1.10 10.55 -6.26
N GLN A 331 -1.55 10.28 -5.03
CA GLN A 331 -1.04 10.95 -3.83
C GLN A 331 0.34 10.42 -3.45
N LEU A 332 1.11 11.24 -2.73
CA LEU A 332 2.41 10.83 -2.19
C LEU A 332 2.30 9.49 -1.44
N ALA A 333 3.22 8.59 -1.78
CA ALA A 333 3.39 7.28 -1.19
C ALA A 333 3.61 7.34 0.33
N SER A 334 3.44 6.19 1.00
CA SER A 334 3.88 6.01 2.39
C SER A 334 5.35 6.39 2.57
N VAL A 335 5.68 6.95 3.74
CA VAL A 335 7.07 7.26 4.14
C VAL A 335 7.88 5.96 4.36
N GLN A 336 7.21 4.84 4.61
CA GLN A 336 7.81 3.52 4.73
C GLN A 336 7.70 2.72 3.42
N ALA A 337 8.55 1.73 3.24
CA ALA A 337 8.67 0.96 2.01
C ALA A 337 7.36 0.36 1.48
N GLY A 338 7.15 0.51 0.17
CA GLY A 338 6.09 -0.10 -0.61
C GLY A 338 4.84 0.76 -0.78
N THR A 339 4.34 0.82 -2.02
CA THR A 339 3.11 1.51 -2.43
C THR A 339 2.03 0.53 -2.83
N VAL A 340 1.48 -0.18 -1.84
CA VAL A 340 0.50 -1.25 -2.10
C VAL A 340 -0.67 -0.77 -2.97
N LEU A 341 -1.27 0.39 -2.64
CA LEU A 341 -2.40 0.91 -3.41
C LEU A 341 -2.02 1.29 -4.85
N GLY A 342 -0.88 1.94 -5.03
CA GLY A 342 -0.41 2.38 -6.35
C GLY A 342 -0.19 1.21 -7.29
N ASP A 343 0.44 0.14 -6.78
CA ASP A 343 0.75 -1.06 -7.56
C ASP A 343 -0.51 -1.85 -7.94
N ILE A 344 -1.54 -1.84 -7.08
CA ILE A 344 -2.84 -2.48 -7.34
C ILE A 344 -3.67 -1.70 -8.37
N VAL A 345 -3.70 -0.37 -8.28
CA VAL A 345 -4.62 0.45 -9.08
C VAL A 345 -4.06 0.78 -10.46
N ARG A 346 -2.72 0.89 -10.62
CA ARG A 346 -2.08 1.22 -11.91
C ARG A 346 -2.46 0.28 -13.08
N PRO A 347 -2.47 -1.06 -12.93
CA PRO A 347 -2.90 -1.96 -14.00
C PRO A 347 -4.34 -1.70 -14.45
N ALA A 348 -5.25 -1.39 -13.51
CA ALA A 348 -6.65 -1.10 -13.82
C ALA A 348 -6.83 0.24 -14.55
N ILE A 349 -6.03 1.25 -14.22
CA ILE A 349 -6.01 2.54 -14.94
C ILE A 349 -5.42 2.38 -16.35
N ALA A 350 -4.41 1.52 -16.52
CA ALA A 350 -3.79 1.26 -17.82
C ALA A 350 -4.76 0.58 -18.80
N THR A 351 -5.60 -0.34 -18.32
CA THR A 351 -6.67 -0.96 -19.13
C THR A 351 -7.78 0.01 -19.52
N ASP A 352 -7.99 1.09 -18.75
CA ASP A 352 -8.96 2.17 -19.00
C ASP A 352 -8.41 3.25 -19.96
N GLY A 353 -7.23 3.05 -20.57
CA GLY A 353 -6.64 3.92 -21.58
C GLY A 353 -5.86 5.14 -21.05
N ARG A 354 -5.50 5.16 -19.76
CA ARG A 354 -4.81 6.29 -19.13
C ARG A 354 -3.44 5.87 -18.56
N ALA A 355 -2.49 5.54 -19.41
CA ALA A 355 -1.10 5.44 -18.97
C ALA A 355 -0.63 6.83 -18.46
N PRO A 356 -0.09 6.96 -17.24
CA PRO A 356 0.46 8.22 -16.77
C PRO A 356 1.71 8.58 -17.60
N ALA A 357 1.70 9.75 -18.24
CA ALA A 357 2.88 10.32 -18.86
C ALA A 357 3.80 10.83 -17.75
N GLY A 358 4.88 10.10 -17.47
CA GLY A 358 5.86 10.47 -16.44
C GLY A 358 6.44 9.31 -15.64
N ALA A 359 5.86 8.12 -15.70
CA ALA A 359 6.50 6.90 -15.20
C ALA A 359 7.54 6.39 -16.21
N SER A 360 8.57 7.19 -16.49
CA SER A 360 9.78 6.78 -17.22
C SER A 360 10.78 6.04 -16.31
N GLY A 361 10.30 5.41 -15.24
CA GLY A 361 11.00 4.31 -14.61
C GLY A 361 10.47 3.04 -15.24
N SER A 362 11.34 2.29 -15.92
CA SER A 362 11.07 0.94 -16.41
C SER A 362 10.62 0.03 -15.27
N HIS A 363 9.33 0.05 -14.94
CA HIS A 363 8.69 -1.06 -14.27
C HIS A 363 8.49 -2.13 -15.35
N PRO A 364 8.95 -3.38 -15.12
CA PRO A 364 8.71 -4.44 -16.07
C PRO A 364 7.21 -4.53 -16.34
N THR A 365 6.87 -4.59 -17.63
CA THR A 365 5.54 -4.91 -18.15
C THR A 365 4.90 -6.01 -17.30
N PRO A 366 3.60 -5.92 -16.98
CA PRO A 366 2.92 -7.00 -16.29
C PRO A 366 3.04 -8.24 -17.17
N VAL A 367 3.80 -9.22 -16.69
CA VAL A 367 3.69 -10.61 -17.13
C VAL A 367 2.21 -10.96 -17.04
N ALA A 368 1.66 -11.64 -18.04
CA ALA A 368 0.25 -12.02 -18.13
C ALA A 368 -0.29 -12.52 -16.78
N ASP A 369 -0.95 -11.63 -16.04
CA ASP A 369 -1.16 -11.77 -14.59
C ASP A 369 -2.56 -12.34 -14.31
N PRO A 370 -2.78 -13.12 -13.24
CA PRO A 370 -4.10 -13.36 -12.70
C PRO A 370 -4.59 -12.04 -12.06
N SER A 371 -4.93 -11.07 -12.90
CA SER A 371 -5.24 -9.70 -12.48
C SER A 371 -6.44 -9.68 -11.55
N LEU A 372 -6.38 -8.86 -10.51
CA LEU A 372 -7.58 -8.36 -9.83
C LEU A 372 -8.56 -7.89 -10.89
N SER A 373 -9.74 -8.50 -10.95
CA SER A 373 -10.71 -8.17 -11.99
C SER A 373 -11.08 -6.68 -11.91
N ALA A 374 -11.28 -6.02 -13.06
CA ALA A 374 -11.71 -4.62 -13.14
C ALA A 374 -12.95 -4.31 -12.27
N ASN A 375 -13.74 -5.33 -11.91
CA ASN A 375 -14.93 -5.20 -11.08
C ASN A 375 -14.66 -4.87 -9.59
N GLN A 376 -13.42 -4.95 -9.12
CA GLN A 376 -13.05 -4.70 -7.71
C GLN A 376 -12.39 -3.35 -7.48
N ILE A 377 -11.94 -2.68 -8.53
CA ILE A 377 -11.27 -1.39 -8.44
C ILE A 377 -12.17 -0.36 -9.11
N THR A 378 -12.71 0.55 -8.31
CA THR A 378 -13.53 1.67 -8.81
C THR A 378 -12.76 2.96 -8.65
N VAL A 379 -12.49 3.65 -9.76
CA VAL A 379 -11.76 4.93 -9.76
C VAL A 379 -12.74 6.09 -10.01
N LEU A 380 -12.99 6.91 -8.99
CA LEU A 380 -13.85 8.09 -9.10
C LEU A 380 -13.18 9.19 -9.91
N LYS A 381 -13.83 9.60 -11.01
CA LYS A 381 -13.26 10.53 -12.00
C LYS A 381 -13.62 12.01 -11.77
N VAL A 382 -14.75 12.29 -11.12
CA VAL A 382 -15.30 13.66 -11.02
C VAL A 382 -15.01 14.27 -9.65
N ALA A 383 -14.18 15.30 -9.61
CA ALA A 383 -14.02 16.13 -8.41
C ALA A 383 -15.24 17.06 -8.26
N ARG A 384 -15.89 17.05 -7.10
CA ARG A 384 -17.06 17.89 -6.81
C ARG A 384 -16.76 19.04 -5.83
N ARG A 385 -15.59 19.04 -5.19
CA ARG A 385 -15.13 20.12 -4.29
C ARG A 385 -14.63 21.37 -5.02
N PHE A 386 -14.17 21.20 -6.25
CA PHE A 386 -13.65 22.27 -7.10
C PHE A 386 -14.42 22.18 -8.41
N GLY A 387 -15.00 23.30 -8.88
CA GLY A 387 -15.59 23.33 -10.22
C GLY A 387 -14.53 23.00 -11.27
N SER A 388 -14.95 22.52 -12.44
CA SER A 388 -14.07 22.25 -13.59
C SER A 388 -13.18 23.43 -13.98
N ASP A 389 -13.57 24.65 -13.58
CA ASP A 389 -12.89 25.90 -13.88
C ASP A 389 -11.90 26.33 -12.78
N SER A 390 -11.62 25.48 -11.78
CA SER A 390 -10.67 25.79 -10.73
C SER A 390 -9.23 25.69 -11.21
N SER A 391 -8.45 26.77 -11.04
CA SER A 391 -7.01 26.80 -11.33
C SER A 391 -6.23 25.70 -10.59
N ILE A 392 -6.67 25.31 -9.39
CA ILE A 392 -6.07 24.22 -8.61
C ILE A 392 -6.25 22.87 -9.31
N ALA A 393 -7.44 22.61 -9.87
CA ALA A 393 -7.72 21.37 -10.59
C ALA A 393 -6.88 21.28 -11.88
N ALA A 394 -6.82 22.39 -12.63
CA ALA A 394 -6.01 22.49 -13.85
C ALA A 394 -4.50 22.30 -13.56
N LEU A 395 -4.00 22.88 -12.47
CA LEU A 395 -2.61 22.70 -12.03
C LEU A 395 -2.34 21.25 -11.66
N ALA A 396 -3.23 20.61 -10.90
CA ALA A 396 -3.08 19.21 -10.49
C ALA A 396 -3.14 18.24 -11.69
N ASP A 397 -3.96 18.52 -12.72
CA ASP A 397 -3.96 17.76 -13.97
C ASP A 397 -2.64 17.95 -14.76
N ALA A 398 -2.13 19.17 -14.87
CA ALA A 398 -0.87 19.46 -15.57
C ALA A 398 0.31 18.73 -14.92
N VAL A 399 0.40 18.77 -13.58
CA VAL A 399 1.43 18.04 -12.82
C VAL A 399 1.32 16.53 -13.04
N ARG A 400 0.10 15.96 -13.01
CA ARG A 400 -0.11 14.52 -13.22
C ARG A 400 0.24 14.03 -14.63
N LEU A 401 0.06 14.89 -15.63
CA LEU A 401 0.38 14.58 -17.03
C LEU A 401 1.84 14.87 -17.38
N GLY A 402 2.64 15.37 -16.44
CA GLY A 402 4.03 15.75 -16.69
C GLY A 402 4.18 16.96 -17.62
N ASP A 403 3.15 17.80 -17.75
CA ASP A 403 3.13 18.96 -18.63
C ASP A 403 3.73 20.18 -17.90
N ALA A 404 5.07 20.24 -17.88
CA ALA A 404 5.81 21.28 -17.17
C ALA A 404 5.47 22.69 -17.67
N ASP A 405 5.27 22.87 -18.99
CA ASP A 405 4.94 24.16 -19.59
C ASP A 405 3.55 24.64 -19.12
N LYS A 406 2.56 23.75 -19.12
CA LYS A 406 1.22 24.06 -18.63
C LYS A 406 1.19 24.28 -17.12
N THR A 407 1.99 23.53 -16.35
CA THR A 407 2.15 23.77 -14.91
C THR A 407 2.69 25.19 -14.65
N LEU A 408 3.73 25.61 -15.39
CA LEU A 408 4.31 26.96 -15.26
C LEU A 408 3.39 28.07 -15.77
N GLN A 409 2.51 27.80 -16.73
CA GLN A 409 1.52 28.78 -17.22
C GLN A 409 0.37 29.03 -16.22
N ILE A 410 0.07 28.07 -15.35
CA ILE A 410 -1.03 28.17 -14.36
C ILE A 410 -0.56 28.78 -13.04
N LEU A 411 0.73 28.64 -12.70
CA LEU A 411 1.40 29.28 -11.56
C LEU A 411 1.68 30.76 -11.82
#